data_AF-A0A7W0TJF5-F1
#
_entry.id   AF-A0A7W0TJF5-F1
#
_cell.length_a   1.000
_cell.length_b   1.000
_cell.length_c   1.000
_cell.angle_alpha   90.00
_cell.angle_beta   90.00
_cell.angle_gamma   90.00
#
_symmetry.space_group_name_H-M   'P 1'
#
loop_
_entity.id
_entity.type
_entity.pdbx_description
1 polymer ?
#
loop_
_entity_poly.entity_id
_entity_poly.type
_entity_poly.pdbx_seq_one_letter_code
_entity_poly.pdbx_strand_id
1 'polypeptide(L)'
;FTVETDGKLPSGQALGDAIAQVDFETDASVAYYMVNCAHPSHFEHVVEQGGAWLGRIAGLRANASTLSHAQLDEAEELDAGDPVALGAGYVALRKSLRNVNVLGGCCGTDKSHVAAVAEAWAR
;
A
#
# COMPACT_ATOMS: atom_id res chain seq x y z
N PHE A 1 6.29 4.74 -2.22
CA PHE A 1 5.63 4.95 -3.51
C PHE A 1 4.13 4.93 -3.31
N THR A 2 3.40 5.75 -4.06
CA THR A 2 1.95 5.57 -4.25
C THR A 2 1.71 4.94 -5.62
N VAL A 3 0.56 4.32 -5.78
CA VAL A 3 0.12 3.68 -7.02
C VAL A 3 -1.34 4.04 -7.30
N GLU A 4 -1.71 4.05 -8.57
CA GLU A 4 -3.09 4.18 -9.00
C GLU A 4 -3.83 2.84 -8.92
N THR A 5 -5.11 2.84 -9.28
CA THR A 5 -6.00 1.66 -9.21
C THR A 5 -5.53 0.47 -10.04
N ASP A 6 -4.59 0.67 -10.98
CA ASP A 6 -3.98 -0.37 -11.80
C ASP A 6 -2.66 -0.93 -11.21
N GLY A 7 -2.22 -0.40 -10.07
CA GLY A 7 -1.02 -0.81 -9.34
C GLY A 7 0.29 -0.23 -9.89
N LYS A 8 0.21 0.75 -10.80
CA LYS A 8 1.36 1.50 -11.31
C LYS A 8 1.48 2.85 -10.62
N LEU A 9 2.67 3.44 -10.63
CA LEU A 9 2.86 4.81 -10.18
C LEU A 9 2.01 5.77 -11.03
N PRO A 10 1.69 6.98 -10.55
CA PRO A 10 1.02 8.02 -11.36
C PRO A 10 1.73 8.36 -12.68
N SER A 11 3.04 8.09 -12.75
CA SER A 11 3.84 8.22 -13.98
C SER A 11 3.59 7.10 -15.01
N GLY A 12 2.82 6.07 -14.67
CA GLY A 12 2.63 4.85 -15.46
C GLY A 12 3.75 3.81 -15.30
N GLN A 13 4.78 4.09 -14.49
CA GLN A 13 5.86 3.14 -14.21
C GLN A 13 5.37 2.01 -13.30
N ALA A 14 5.78 0.76 -13.56
CA ALA A 14 5.48 -0.35 -12.67
C ALA A 14 6.20 -0.19 -11.32
N LEU A 15 5.54 -0.55 -10.22
CA LEU A 15 6.08 -0.39 -8.87
C LEU A 15 7.42 -1.12 -8.66
N GLY A 16 7.54 -2.35 -9.16
CA GLY A 16 8.78 -3.13 -9.10
C GLY A 16 9.93 -2.48 -9.86
N ASP A 17 9.65 -1.91 -11.04
CA ASP A 17 10.65 -1.21 -11.85
C ASP A 17 11.12 0.07 -11.15
N ALA A 18 10.21 0.82 -10.50
CA ALA A 18 10.56 2.02 -9.75
C ALA A 18 11.49 1.70 -8.56
N ILE A 19 11.21 0.62 -7.82
CA ILE A 19 12.07 0.15 -6.72
C ILE A 19 13.44 -0.29 -7.26
N ALA A 20 13.45 -1.09 -8.33
CA ALA A 20 14.69 -1.58 -8.94
C ALA A 20 15.56 -0.45 -9.48
N GLN A 21 14.94 0.57 -10.07
CA GLN A 21 15.65 1.76 -10.56
C GLN A 21 16.33 2.52 -9.41
N VAL A 22 15.61 2.81 -8.32
CA VAL A 22 16.21 3.50 -7.16
C VAL A 22 17.33 2.68 -6.54
N ASP A 23 17.14 1.36 -6.39
CA ASP A 23 18.18 0.49 -5.87
C ASP A 23 19.42 0.47 -6.79
N PHE A 24 19.23 0.43 -8.11
CA PHE A 24 20.35 0.47 -9.06
C PHE A 24 21.12 1.81 -9.01
N GLU A 25 20.41 2.93 -9.00
CA GLU A 25 21.01 4.28 -9.02
C GLU A 25 21.69 4.64 -7.70
N THR A 26 21.31 4.00 -6.59
CA THR A 26 21.77 4.34 -5.25
C THR A 26 22.57 3.22 -4.56
N ASP A 27 22.95 2.17 -5.30
CA ASP A 27 23.63 0.98 -4.78
C ASP A 27 22.89 0.37 -3.57
N ALA A 28 21.56 0.27 -3.70
CA ALA A 28 20.63 -0.25 -2.71
C ALA A 28 20.72 0.41 -1.31
N SER A 29 21.12 1.68 -1.24
CA SER A 29 21.28 2.42 0.02
C SER A 29 19.99 2.58 0.85
N VAL A 30 18.82 2.45 0.22
CA VAL A 30 17.51 2.53 0.87
C VAL A 30 17.33 1.34 1.83
N ALA A 31 17.01 1.61 3.10
CA ALA A 31 16.78 0.54 4.08
C ALA A 31 15.58 -0.34 3.70
N TYR A 32 14.47 0.29 3.30
CA TYR A 32 13.26 -0.36 2.79
C TYR A 32 12.34 0.67 2.12
N TYR A 33 11.37 0.18 1.36
CA TYR A 33 10.31 0.96 0.73
C TYR A 33 8.97 0.74 1.45
N MET A 34 8.05 1.66 1.19
CA MET A 34 6.67 1.63 1.68
C MET A 34 5.72 1.91 0.53
N VAL A 35 4.57 1.24 0.51
CA VAL A 35 3.42 1.63 -0.32
C VAL A 35 2.49 2.47 0.54
N ASN A 36 2.19 3.69 0.10
CA ASN A 36 1.32 4.61 0.82
C ASN A 36 0.28 5.24 -0.09
N CYS A 37 -0.80 5.75 0.50
CA CYS A 37 -1.85 6.50 -0.19
C CYS A 37 -2.62 5.73 -1.27
N ALA A 38 -2.53 4.40 -1.29
CA ALA A 38 -3.31 3.53 -2.17
C ALA A 38 -4.02 2.46 -1.33
N HIS A 39 -5.26 2.11 -1.68
CA HIS A 39 -5.97 1.02 -1.01
C HIS A 39 -5.34 -0.35 -1.39
N PRO A 40 -5.30 -1.37 -0.50
CA PRO A 40 -4.71 -2.68 -0.83
C PRO A 40 -5.20 -3.29 -2.15
N SER A 41 -6.49 -3.16 -2.45
CA SER A 41 -7.10 -3.67 -3.68
C SER A 41 -6.58 -3.01 -4.97
N HIS A 42 -5.87 -1.88 -4.89
CA HIS A 42 -5.27 -1.23 -6.06
C HIS A 42 -3.98 -1.92 -6.51
N PHE A 43 -3.37 -2.75 -5.67
CA PHE A 43 -2.06 -3.34 -5.97
C PHE A 43 -1.86 -4.77 -5.49
N GLU A 44 -2.87 -5.40 -4.90
CA GLU A 44 -2.81 -6.81 -4.51
C GLU A 44 -2.42 -7.71 -5.70
N HIS A 45 -3.04 -7.48 -6.87
CA HIS A 45 -2.76 -8.23 -8.10
C HIS A 45 -1.32 -8.02 -8.62
N VAL A 46 -0.68 -6.90 -8.28
CA VAL A 46 0.72 -6.64 -8.65
C VAL A 46 1.66 -7.42 -7.74
N VAL A 47 1.42 -7.43 -6.43
CA VAL A 47 2.30 -8.14 -5.49
C VAL A 47 2.12 -9.66 -5.54
N GLU A 48 0.94 -10.14 -5.93
CA GLU A 48 0.67 -11.57 -6.18
C GLU A 48 1.48 -12.15 -7.34
N GLN A 49 1.90 -11.33 -8.30
CA GLN A 49 2.76 -11.77 -9.41
C GLN A 49 4.18 -12.14 -8.95
N GLY A 50 4.58 -11.75 -7.73
CA GLY A 50 5.88 -12.06 -7.16
C GLY A 50 7.01 -11.16 -7.70
N GLY A 51 8.22 -11.46 -7.23
CA GLY A 51 9.44 -10.74 -7.62
C GLY A 51 10.34 -10.44 -6.43
N ALA A 52 11.66 -10.41 -6.68
CA ALA A 52 12.65 -10.16 -5.63
C ALA A 52 12.48 -8.79 -4.96
N TRP A 53 11.98 -7.79 -5.71
CA TRP A 53 11.72 -6.44 -5.23
C TRP A 53 10.71 -6.38 -4.07
N LEU A 54 9.81 -7.37 -3.94
CA LEU A 54 8.85 -7.43 -2.82
C LEU A 54 9.54 -7.52 -1.46
N GLY A 55 10.73 -8.13 -1.41
CA GLY A 55 11.54 -8.19 -0.20
C GLY A 55 12.08 -6.82 0.26
N ARG A 56 12.01 -5.79 -0.60
CA ARG A 56 12.41 -4.43 -0.27
C ARG A 56 11.29 -3.63 0.38
N ILE A 57 10.04 -4.11 0.36
CA ILE A 57 8.91 -3.43 1.01
C ILE A 57 8.80 -3.89 2.47
N ALA A 58 8.89 -2.93 3.40
CA ALA A 58 8.67 -3.17 4.82
C ALA A 58 7.52 -2.34 5.41
N GLY A 59 6.93 -1.43 4.64
CA GLY A 59 5.89 -0.52 5.10
C GLY A 59 4.61 -0.52 4.27
N LEU A 60 3.46 -0.42 4.95
CA LEU A 60 2.15 -0.18 4.35
C LEU A 60 1.43 0.96 5.08
N ARG A 61 0.98 1.97 4.31
CA ARG A 61 0.18 3.10 4.81
C ARG A 61 -0.92 3.45 3.79
N ALA A 62 -1.93 2.60 3.70
CA ALA A 62 -3.01 2.67 2.71
C ALA A 62 -4.10 3.68 3.04
N ASN A 63 -4.89 4.04 2.03
CA ASN A 63 -6.15 4.76 2.22
C ASN A 63 -7.24 3.81 2.73
N ALA A 64 -8.25 4.38 3.40
CA ALA A 64 -9.45 3.64 3.80
C ALA A 64 -10.42 3.41 2.62
N SER A 65 -10.62 4.44 1.80
CA SER A 65 -11.47 4.39 0.61
C SER A 65 -10.83 3.59 -0.52
N THR A 66 -11.66 2.90 -1.30
CA THR A 66 -11.28 2.19 -2.54
C THR A 66 -11.28 3.09 -3.77
N LEU A 67 -11.72 4.35 -3.64
CA LEU A 67 -11.76 5.33 -4.72
C LEU A 67 -10.34 5.66 -5.23
N SER A 68 -10.25 6.03 -6.50
CA SER A 68 -9.00 6.52 -7.09
C SER A 68 -8.61 7.88 -6.51
N HIS A 69 -7.35 8.29 -6.69
CA HIS A 69 -6.91 9.63 -6.28
C HIS A 69 -7.76 10.74 -6.90
N ALA A 70 -8.09 10.62 -8.19
CA ALA A 70 -8.93 11.60 -8.89
C ALA A 70 -10.36 11.65 -8.32
N GLN A 71 -10.95 10.50 -8.00
CA GLN A 71 -12.27 10.45 -7.38
C GLN A 71 -12.28 11.07 -5.98
N LEU A 72 -11.20 10.88 -5.21
CA LEU A 72 -11.06 11.49 -3.88
C LEU A 72 -10.84 13.00 -3.95
N ASP A 73 -10.14 13.49 -4.98
CA ASP A 73 -9.91 14.93 -5.19
C ASP A 73 -11.22 15.67 -5.53
N GLU A 74 -12.13 15.00 -6.23
CA GLU A 74 -13.44 15.52 -6.60
C GLU A 74 -14.55 15.22 -5.58
N ALA A 75 -14.25 14.53 -4.47
CA ALA A 75 -15.24 14.14 -3.48
C ALA A 75 -15.64 15.32 -2.57
N GLU A 76 -16.92 15.65 -2.54
CA GLU A 76 -17.46 16.66 -1.61
C GLU A 76 -17.63 16.13 -0.18
N GLU A 77 -17.82 14.82 -0.05
CA GLU A 77 -18.03 14.12 1.21
C GLU A 77 -16.89 13.14 1.48
N LEU A 78 -16.55 12.97 2.76
CA LEU A 78 -15.54 12.02 3.17
C LEU A 78 -16.04 10.57 3.00
N ASP A 79 -15.43 9.83 2.08
CA ASP A 79 -15.49 8.37 2.11
C ASP A 79 -14.54 7.83 3.18
N ALA A 80 -15.10 7.51 4.35
CA ALA A 80 -14.36 7.02 5.50
C ALA A 80 -13.88 5.57 5.34
N GLY A 81 -14.34 4.82 4.33
CA GLY A 81 -14.05 3.40 4.19
C GLY A 81 -14.54 2.54 5.37
N ASP A 82 -14.06 1.29 5.42
CA ASP A 82 -14.37 0.33 6.50
C ASP A 82 -13.07 -0.13 7.20
N PRO A 83 -12.89 0.16 8.50
CA PRO A 83 -11.74 -0.31 9.29
C PRO A 83 -11.48 -1.81 9.22
N VAL A 84 -12.54 -2.63 9.27
CA VAL A 84 -12.42 -4.10 9.29
C VAL A 84 -12.01 -4.61 7.92
N ALA A 85 -12.63 -4.07 6.86
CA ALA A 85 -12.26 -4.39 5.49
C ALA A 85 -10.80 -4.00 5.19
N LEU A 86 -10.37 -2.82 5.63
CA LEU A 86 -8.98 -2.38 5.48
C LEU A 86 -8.00 -3.33 6.19
N GLY A 87 -8.31 -3.74 7.43
CA GLY A 87 -7.52 -4.72 8.17
C GLY A 87 -7.40 -6.07 7.44
N ALA A 88 -8.50 -6.57 6.87
CA ALA A 88 -8.50 -7.78 6.05
C ALA A 88 -7.65 -7.63 4.79
N GLY A 89 -7.72 -6.48 4.12
CA GLY A 89 -6.89 -6.16 2.96
C GLY A 89 -5.40 -6.19 3.28
N TYR A 90 -4.99 -5.68 4.43
CA TYR A 90 -3.60 -5.78 4.88
C TYR A 90 -3.18 -7.25 5.05
N VAL A 91 -3.99 -8.04 5.74
CA VAL A 91 -3.70 -9.47 5.98
C VAL A 91 -3.57 -10.24 4.66
N ALA A 92 -4.37 -9.92 3.64
CA ALA A 92 -4.27 -10.55 2.32
C ALA A 92 -2.89 -10.35 1.68
N LEU A 93 -2.31 -9.15 1.82
CA LEU A 93 -0.98 -8.82 1.28
C LEU A 93 0.18 -9.54 1.98
N ARG A 94 -0.02 -10.03 3.22
CA ARG A 94 1.04 -10.62 4.06
C ARG A 94 1.75 -11.82 3.42
N LYS A 95 1.05 -12.58 2.57
CA LYS A 95 1.63 -13.74 1.86
C LYS A 95 2.73 -13.33 0.86
N SER A 96 2.51 -12.20 0.19
CA SER A 96 3.42 -11.63 -0.82
C SER A 96 4.44 -10.69 -0.19
N LEU A 97 4.03 -9.89 0.81
CA LEU A 97 4.86 -8.86 1.45
C LEU A 97 5.38 -9.31 2.82
N ARG A 98 6.24 -10.33 2.83
CA ARG A 98 6.70 -11.01 4.05
C ARG A 98 7.56 -10.17 4.99
N ASN A 99 8.17 -9.10 4.48
CA ASN A 99 9.07 -8.23 5.26
C ASN A 99 8.35 -7.03 5.88
N VAL A 100 7.04 -6.90 5.68
CA VAL A 100 6.25 -5.80 6.25
C VAL A 100 6.20 -5.89 7.77
N ASN A 101 6.64 -4.82 8.42
CA ASN A 101 6.62 -4.65 9.88
C ASN A 101 6.22 -3.23 10.31
N VAL A 102 6.08 -2.29 9.37
CA VAL A 102 5.54 -0.95 9.61
C VAL A 102 4.14 -0.86 9.00
N LEU A 103 3.15 -0.62 9.84
CA LEU A 103 1.74 -0.52 9.45
C LEU A 103 1.20 0.84 9.87
N GLY A 104 0.36 1.43 9.04
CA GLY A 104 -0.37 2.65 9.37
C GLY A 104 -1.51 2.89 8.39
N GLY A 105 -2.14 4.06 8.51
CA GLY A 105 -3.18 4.52 7.59
C GLY A 105 -2.85 5.88 6.99
N CYS A 106 -3.38 6.16 5.80
CA CYS A 106 -3.22 7.41 5.05
C CYS A 106 -4.57 8.15 4.96
N CYS A 107 -4.99 8.58 3.77
CA CYS A 107 -6.19 9.38 3.60
C CYS A 107 -7.44 8.58 3.98
N GLY A 108 -8.38 9.24 4.66
CA GLY A 108 -9.60 8.62 5.18
C GLY A 108 -9.42 7.74 6.42
N THR A 109 -8.19 7.48 6.88
CA THR A 109 -7.96 6.64 8.06
C THR A 109 -7.96 7.44 9.36
N ASP A 110 -8.40 6.79 10.44
CA ASP A 110 -8.38 7.33 11.80
C ASP A 110 -7.90 6.26 12.80
N LYS A 111 -8.07 6.51 14.11
CA LYS A 111 -7.68 5.57 15.17
C LYS A 111 -8.40 4.20 15.06
N SER A 112 -9.63 4.17 14.55
CA SER A 112 -10.40 2.91 14.42
C SER A 112 -9.81 2.02 13.34
N HIS A 113 -9.39 2.63 12.22
CA HIS A 113 -8.68 1.95 11.15
C HIS A 113 -7.34 1.37 11.61
N VAL A 114 -6.53 2.17 12.30
CA VAL A 114 -5.23 1.72 12.83
C VAL A 114 -5.41 0.58 13.84
N ALA A 115 -6.43 0.67 14.71
CA ALA A 115 -6.74 -0.40 15.66
C ALA A 115 -7.15 -1.70 14.96
N ALA A 116 -8.04 -1.63 13.97
CA ALA A 116 -8.50 -2.79 13.20
C ALA A 116 -7.36 -3.44 12.39
N VAL A 117 -6.50 -2.64 11.77
CA VAL A 117 -5.29 -3.12 11.07
C VAL A 117 -4.35 -3.82 12.03
N ALA A 118 -4.06 -3.22 13.20
CA ALA A 118 -3.18 -3.81 14.19
C ALA A 118 -3.73 -5.13 14.74
N GLU A 119 -5.03 -5.18 15.06
CA GLU A 119 -5.69 -6.39 15.53
C GLU A 119 -5.69 -7.50 14.47
N ALA A 120 -6.01 -7.17 13.22
CA ALA A 120 -6.03 -8.13 12.12
C ALA A 120 -4.62 -8.68 11.82
N TRP A 121 -3.59 -7.82 11.84
CA TRP A 121 -2.22 -8.20 11.51
C TRP A 121 -1.54 -9.04 12.58
N ALA A 122 -1.88 -8.84 13.85
CA ALA A 122 -1.29 -9.57 14.97
C ALA A 122 -1.75 -11.04 15.06
N ARG A 123 -2.82 -11.41 14.34
CA ARG A 123 -3.34 -12.78 14.25
C ARG A 123 -2.48 -13.66 13.33
#